data_AF-H1VX51-F1
#
_entry.id   AF-H1VX51-F1
#
_cell.length_a   1.000
_cell.length_b   1.000
_cell.length_c   1.000
_cell.angle_alpha   90.00
_cell.angle_beta   90.00
_cell.angle_gamma   90.00
#
_symmetry.space_group_name_H-M   'P 1'
#
loop_
_entity.id
_entity.type
_entity.pdbx_description
1 polymer ?
#
loop_
_entity_poly.entity_id
_entity_poly.type
_entity_poly.pdbx_seq_one_letter_code
_entity_poly.pdbx_strand_id
1 'polypeptide(L)'
;PNGFSCPNGRTVFSSSVIWGLVGPARLYSVGAIYSGLLHFFWIGLILPPITYFIFKKTRSEFIRKINWPLIFVGTYNVPPATGINYSSWYIVNLVFNKIIYRKFYAWWSKYNYVLAAALDTGLAISGIVIFFAVTYGPNAQFPDWWGNTVWQNTADGLGLPWLEMPAVGYFGPANGTWS
;
A
#
# COMPACT_ATOMS: atom_id res chain seq x y z
N PRO A 1 10.59 9.30 29.43
CA PRO A 1 10.26 7.89 29.14
C PRO A 1 10.27 7.62 27.62
N ASN A 2 11.45 7.26 27.09
CA ASN A 2 11.87 6.68 25.79
C ASN A 2 11.11 6.94 24.45
N GLY A 3 9.97 7.64 24.41
CA GLY A 3 9.33 8.09 23.16
C GLY A 3 8.81 6.99 22.23
N PHE A 4 8.79 5.73 22.65
CA PHE A 4 8.33 4.63 21.80
C PHE A 4 6.88 4.83 21.39
N SER A 5 6.66 4.91 20.08
CA SER A 5 5.33 4.98 19.48
C SER A 5 5.03 3.67 18.76
N CYS A 6 3.77 3.24 18.78
CA CYS A 6 3.29 2.11 17.99
C CYS A 6 2.53 2.66 16.78
N PRO A 7 3.16 2.76 15.59
CA PRO A 7 2.53 3.35 14.41
C PRO A 7 1.22 2.64 14.05
N ASN A 8 1.21 1.30 14.11
CA ASN A 8 0.02 0.50 13.83
C ASN A 8 -1.12 0.74 14.84
N GLY A 9 -0.80 1.01 16.11
CA GLY A 9 -1.82 1.35 17.10
C GLY A 9 -2.47 2.71 16.80
N ARG A 10 -1.67 3.68 16.37
CA ARG A 10 -2.16 5.02 15.98
C ARG A 10 -3.05 4.97 14.74
N THR A 11 -2.68 4.18 13.72
CA THR A 11 -3.50 4.05 12.51
C THR A 11 -4.86 3.40 12.80
N VAL A 12 -4.89 2.34 13.63
CA VAL A 12 -6.14 1.67 14.04
C VAL A 12 -7.01 2.58 14.91
N PHE A 13 -6.41 3.40 15.78
CA PHE A 13 -7.14 4.39 16.55
C PHE A 13 -7.76 5.46 15.64
N SER A 14 -6.97 6.05 14.74
CA SER A 14 -7.46 7.05 13.78
C SER A 14 -8.57 6.49 12.88
N SER A 15 -8.44 5.26 12.39
CA SER A 15 -9.48 4.63 11.58
C SER A 15 -10.77 4.42 12.38
N SER A 16 -10.67 3.98 13.64
CA SER A 16 -11.82 3.80 14.53
C SER A 16 -12.57 5.11 14.77
N VAL A 17 -11.87 6.24 14.89
CA VAL A 17 -12.50 7.56 15.00
C VAL A 17 -13.23 7.93 13.70
N ILE A 18 -12.60 7.75 12.54
CA ILE A 18 -13.21 8.06 11.24
C ILE A 18 -14.48 7.22 11.01
N TRP A 19 -14.40 5.91 11.23
CA TRP A 19 -15.50 4.99 10.93
C TRP A 19 -16.57 4.94 12.04
N GLY A 20 -16.17 5.13 13.30
CA GLY A 20 -17.05 5.03 14.46
C GLY A 20 -17.67 6.35 14.91
N LEU A 21 -16.88 7.43 15.00
CA LEU A 21 -17.33 8.71 15.54
C LEU A 21 -17.96 9.62 14.48
N VAL A 22 -17.36 9.72 13.28
CA VAL A 22 -17.84 10.61 12.21
C VAL A 22 -19.05 10.02 11.48
N GLY A 23 -19.07 8.69 11.33
CA GLY A 23 -20.16 7.93 10.74
C GLY A 23 -20.23 7.99 9.21
N PRO A 24 -20.82 6.96 8.56
CA PRO A 24 -20.83 6.84 7.10
C PRO A 24 -21.68 7.90 6.41
N ALA A 25 -22.72 8.42 7.08
CA ALA A 25 -23.60 9.46 6.53
C ALA A 25 -22.88 10.78 6.25
N ARG A 26 -21.78 11.08 6.94
CA ARG A 26 -21.01 12.33 6.73
C ARG A 26 -19.87 12.18 5.74
N LEU A 27 -19.36 10.96 5.56
CA LEU A 27 -18.26 10.68 4.65
C LEU A 27 -18.76 10.30 3.24
N TYR A 28 -19.83 9.50 3.16
CA TYR A 28 -20.27 8.84 1.94
C TYR A 28 -21.64 9.29 1.42
N SER A 29 -22.34 10.23 2.07
CA SER A 29 -23.61 10.75 1.55
C SER A 29 -23.45 11.50 0.23
N VAL A 30 -24.54 11.61 -0.53
CA VAL A 30 -24.55 12.30 -1.82
C VAL A 30 -24.10 13.76 -1.62
N GLY A 31 -23.00 14.15 -2.29
CA GLY A 31 -22.38 15.48 -2.16
C GLY A 31 -21.26 15.59 -1.13
N ALA A 32 -21.00 14.55 -0.34
CA ALA A 32 -19.87 14.50 0.58
C ALA A 32 -18.55 14.15 -0.12
N ILE A 33 -17.43 14.43 0.55
CA ILE A 33 -16.05 14.33 0.02
C ILE A 33 -15.75 12.92 -0.54
N TYR A 34 -16.21 11.86 0.14
CA TYR A 34 -15.91 10.47 -0.26
C TYR A 34 -17.08 9.78 -0.99
N SER A 35 -18.13 10.52 -1.37
CA SER A 35 -19.27 9.99 -2.14
C SER A 35 -18.84 9.36 -3.47
N GLY A 36 -17.78 9.90 -4.08
CA GLY A 36 -17.17 9.36 -5.30
C GLY A 36 -16.75 7.89 -5.15
N LEU A 37 -16.30 7.46 -3.97
CA LEU A 37 -15.85 6.08 -3.75
C LEU A 37 -17.01 5.07 -3.83
N LEU A 38 -18.26 5.48 -3.59
CA LEU A 38 -19.41 4.59 -3.71
C LEU A 38 -19.63 4.12 -5.16
N HIS A 39 -19.13 4.85 -6.16
CA HIS A 39 -19.22 4.44 -7.57
C HIS A 39 -18.44 3.15 -7.83
N PHE A 40 -17.43 2.82 -7.01
CA PHE A 40 -16.69 1.57 -7.13
C PHE A 40 -17.56 0.33 -6.85
N PHE A 41 -18.67 0.45 -6.12
CA PHE A 41 -19.60 -0.68 -5.94
C PHE A 41 -20.23 -1.14 -7.26
N TRP A 42 -20.75 -0.18 -8.04
CA TRP A 42 -21.35 -0.49 -9.33
C TRP A 42 -20.29 -0.86 -10.36
N ILE A 43 -19.13 -0.20 -10.37
CA ILE A 43 -18.00 -0.57 -11.21
C ILE A 43 -17.57 -2.03 -10.93
N GLY A 44 -17.46 -2.40 -9.65
CA GLY A 44 -17.15 -3.78 -9.23
C GLY A 44 -18.23 -4.79 -9.62
N LEU A 45 -19.51 -4.39 -9.63
CA LEU A 45 -20.62 -5.23 -10.08
C LEU A 45 -20.64 -5.43 -11.60
N ILE A 46 -20.32 -4.39 -12.36
CA ILE A 46 -20.48 -4.34 -13.83
C ILE A 46 -19.28 -4.94 -14.56
N LEU A 47 -18.06 -4.76 -14.05
CA LEU A 47 -16.84 -5.21 -14.74
C LEU A 47 -16.76 -6.73 -14.96
N PRO A 48 -17.07 -7.61 -13.97
CA PRO A 48 -17.00 -9.05 -14.19
C PRO A 48 -17.98 -9.53 -15.28
N PRO A 49 -19.27 -9.15 -15.29
CA PRO A 49 -20.19 -9.44 -16.39
C PRO A 49 -19.69 -8.93 -17.74
N ILE A 50 -19.21 -7.69 -17.83
CA ILE A 50 -18.66 -7.15 -19.08
C ILE A 50 -17.52 -8.02 -19.58
N THR A 51 -16.55 -8.37 -18.73
CA THR A 51 -15.45 -9.23 -19.15
C THR A 51 -15.88 -10.63 -19.55
N TYR A 52 -16.93 -11.17 -18.92
CA TYR A 52 -17.51 -12.44 -19.32
C TYR A 52 -18.12 -12.38 -20.74
N PHE A 53 -18.88 -11.32 -21.06
CA PHE A 53 -19.44 -11.16 -22.41
C PHE A 53 -18.37 -10.93 -23.47
N ILE A 54 -17.34 -10.13 -23.18
CA ILE A 54 -16.20 -9.93 -24.09
C ILE A 54 -15.45 -11.25 -24.29
N PHE A 55 -15.23 -12.02 -23.22
CA PHE A 55 -14.63 -13.35 -23.34
C PHE A 55 -15.48 -14.29 -24.22
N LYS A 56 -16.81 -14.28 -24.07
CA LYS A 56 -17.71 -15.10 -24.88
C LYS A 56 -17.63 -14.76 -26.38
N LYS A 57 -17.42 -13.49 -26.73
CA LYS A 57 -17.30 -13.03 -28.12
C LYS A 57 -15.91 -13.27 -28.71
N THR A 58 -14.85 -12.94 -27.97
CA THR A 58 -13.47 -12.93 -28.49
C THR A 58 -12.73 -14.26 -28.24
N ARG A 59 -13.18 -15.08 -27.28
CA ARG A 59 -12.50 -16.31 -26.79
C ARG A 59 -10.99 -16.13 -26.56
N SER A 60 -10.56 -14.92 -26.20
CA SER A 60 -9.14 -14.62 -25.99
C SER A 60 -8.66 -15.16 -24.64
N GLU A 61 -7.55 -15.88 -24.67
CA GLU A 61 -6.84 -16.37 -23.48
C GLU A 61 -6.34 -15.25 -22.56
N PHE A 62 -6.19 -14.01 -23.07
CA PHE A 62 -5.81 -12.87 -22.24
C PHE A 62 -6.95 -12.45 -21.31
N ILE A 63 -8.17 -12.35 -21.83
CA ILE A 63 -9.35 -11.91 -21.06
C ILE A 63 -9.69 -12.93 -19.98
N ARG A 64 -9.46 -14.22 -20.25
CA ARG A 64 -9.62 -15.31 -19.27
C ARG A 64 -8.72 -15.16 -18.04
N LYS A 65 -7.57 -14.49 -18.17
CA LYS A 65 -6.59 -14.30 -17.08
C LYS A 65 -6.85 -13.02 -16.27
N ILE A 66 -7.78 -12.17 -16.68
CA ILE A 66 -8.14 -10.96 -15.95
C ILE A 66 -8.97 -11.35 -14.72
N ASN A 67 -8.51 -10.94 -13.54
CA ASN A 67 -9.21 -11.17 -12.28
C ASN A 67 -9.44 -9.81 -11.60
N TRP A 68 -10.65 -9.27 -11.74
CA TRP A 68 -11.03 -7.97 -11.17
C TRP A 68 -10.90 -7.89 -9.64
N PRO A 69 -11.33 -8.91 -8.86
CA PRO A 69 -11.05 -8.93 -7.43
C PRO A 69 -9.57 -8.71 -7.08
N LEU A 70 -8.65 -9.39 -7.78
CA LEU A 70 -7.21 -9.21 -7.53
C LEU A 70 -6.73 -7.79 -7.86
N ILE A 71 -7.25 -7.20 -8.95
CA ILE A 71 -6.90 -5.83 -9.34
C ILE A 71 -7.36 -4.81 -8.30
N PHE A 72 -8.60 -4.93 -7.80
CA PHE A 72 -9.15 -4.01 -6.81
C PHE A 72 -8.57 -4.20 -5.41
N VAL A 73 -8.24 -5.42 -5.03
CA VAL A 73 -7.54 -5.68 -3.76
C VAL A 73 -6.11 -5.16 -3.83
N GLY A 74 -5.45 -5.26 -4.99
CA GLY A 74 -4.10 -4.73 -5.20
C GLY A 74 -4.01 -3.23 -4.89
N THR A 75 -5.02 -2.43 -5.27
CA THR A 75 -5.06 -0.99 -5.02
C THR A 75 -5.46 -0.59 -3.60
N TYR A 76 -5.96 -1.53 -2.79
CA TYR A 76 -6.34 -1.25 -1.39
C TYR A 76 -5.14 -0.81 -0.53
N ASN A 77 -3.94 -1.33 -0.81
CA ASN A 77 -2.73 -1.03 -0.04
C ASN A 77 -1.94 0.18 -0.58
N VAL A 78 -2.52 0.97 -1.49
CA VAL A 78 -1.85 2.17 -2.05
C VAL A 78 -1.62 3.28 -1.01
N PRO A 79 -2.47 3.48 0.03
CA PRO A 79 -2.17 4.53 1.00
C PRO A 79 -0.88 4.26 1.82
N PRO A 80 -0.58 3.01 2.25
CA PRO A 80 0.69 2.69 2.91
C PRO A 80 1.85 2.34 1.98
N ALA A 81 1.58 1.74 0.82
CA ALA A 81 2.61 1.21 -0.07
C ALA A 81 2.93 2.21 -1.19
N THR A 82 4.10 2.83 -1.09
CA THR A 82 4.63 3.72 -2.15
C THR A 82 4.84 2.98 -3.47
N GLY A 83 4.96 3.72 -4.59
CA GLY A 83 5.19 3.13 -5.91
C GLY A 83 6.38 2.16 -5.99
N ILE A 84 7.40 2.35 -5.14
CA ILE A 84 8.54 1.45 -4.98
C ILE A 84 8.13 0.07 -4.46
N ASN A 85 7.17 -0.01 -3.52
CA ASN A 85 6.71 -1.29 -3.01
C ASN A 85 6.02 -2.12 -4.11
N TYR A 86 5.18 -1.48 -4.94
CA TYR A 86 4.51 -2.14 -6.05
C TYR A 86 5.46 -2.57 -7.17
N SER A 87 6.42 -1.71 -7.54
CA SER A 87 7.40 -2.05 -8.57
C SER A 87 8.33 -3.16 -8.10
N SER A 88 8.76 -3.13 -6.85
CA SER A 88 9.61 -4.17 -6.24
C SER A 88 8.87 -5.50 -6.15
N TRP A 89 7.63 -5.51 -5.68
CA TRP A 89 6.78 -6.70 -5.67
C TRP A 89 6.62 -7.30 -7.06
N TYR A 90 6.36 -6.47 -8.08
CA TYR A 90 6.21 -6.93 -9.46
C TYR A 90 7.49 -7.58 -10.00
N ILE A 91 8.65 -6.96 -9.74
CA ILE A 91 9.96 -7.50 -10.16
C ILE A 91 10.22 -8.85 -9.49
N VAL A 92 10.05 -8.94 -8.16
CA VAL A 92 10.23 -10.18 -7.41
C VAL A 92 9.26 -11.26 -7.92
N ASN A 93 8.00 -10.89 -8.14
CA ASN A 93 6.99 -11.81 -8.66
C ASN A 93 7.40 -12.35 -10.05
N LEU A 94 7.87 -11.48 -10.95
CA LEU A 94 8.32 -11.87 -12.28
C LEU A 94 9.52 -12.83 -12.19
N VAL A 95 10.52 -12.50 -11.38
CA VAL A 95 11.71 -13.35 -11.22
C VAL A 95 11.33 -14.74 -10.68
N PHE A 96 10.58 -14.81 -9.59
CA PHE A 96 10.24 -16.08 -8.94
C PHE A 96 9.17 -16.88 -9.68
N ASN A 97 8.06 -16.25 -10.05
CA ASN A 97 6.90 -16.95 -10.62
C ASN A 97 6.97 -17.12 -12.15
N LYS A 98 7.80 -16.34 -12.86
CA LYS A 98 7.94 -16.47 -14.32
C LYS A 98 9.29 -17.05 -14.74
N ILE A 99 10.41 -16.55 -14.22
CA ILE A 99 11.74 -16.99 -14.66
C ILE A 99 12.14 -18.28 -13.94
N ILE A 100 12.15 -18.27 -12.61
CA ILE A 100 12.58 -19.41 -11.81
C ILE A 100 11.60 -20.57 -11.94
N TYR A 101 10.29 -20.31 -11.92
CA TYR A 101 9.26 -21.33 -12.17
C TYR A 101 9.49 -22.10 -13.49
N ARG A 102 9.86 -21.40 -14.58
CA ARG A 102 10.08 -22.03 -15.89
C ARG A 102 11.40 -22.80 -15.99
N LYS A 103 12.47 -22.31 -15.35
CA LYS A 103 13.81 -22.93 -15.44
C LYS A 103 14.07 -24.01 -14.39
N PHE A 104 13.54 -23.84 -13.17
CA PHE A 104 13.84 -24.66 -12.01
C PHE A 104 12.57 -25.07 -11.24
N TYR A 105 11.61 -25.65 -11.97
CA TYR A 105 10.30 -26.01 -11.41
C TYR A 105 10.38 -26.92 -10.17
N ALA A 106 11.25 -27.94 -10.18
CA ALA A 106 11.40 -28.89 -9.07
C ALA A 106 11.92 -28.22 -7.78
N TRP A 107 12.77 -27.20 -7.90
CA TRP A 107 13.22 -26.43 -6.75
C TRP A 107 12.12 -25.48 -6.28
N TRP A 108 11.46 -24.79 -7.21
CA TRP A 108 10.41 -23.82 -6.92
C TRP A 108 9.24 -24.47 -6.17
N SER A 109 8.75 -25.63 -6.61
CA SER A 109 7.60 -26.30 -5.97
C SER A 109 7.90 -26.76 -4.54
N LYS A 110 9.16 -27.07 -4.22
CA LYS A 110 9.57 -27.57 -2.91
C LYS A 110 9.99 -26.47 -1.94
N TYR A 111 10.69 -25.44 -2.41
CA TYR A 111 11.40 -24.49 -1.53
C TYR A 111 10.91 -23.04 -1.63
N ASN A 112 10.06 -22.67 -2.60
CA ASN A 112 9.65 -21.27 -2.77
C ASN A 112 8.95 -20.70 -1.52
N TYR A 113 8.03 -21.46 -0.92
CA TYR A 113 7.35 -21.04 0.31
C TYR A 113 8.29 -20.99 1.52
N VAL A 114 9.24 -21.92 1.62
CA VAL A 114 10.23 -21.94 2.70
C VAL A 114 11.16 -20.73 2.59
N LEU A 115 11.58 -20.36 1.37
CA LEU A 115 12.38 -19.17 1.13
C LEU A 115 11.61 -17.89 1.48
N ALA A 116 10.34 -17.79 1.09
CA ALA A 116 9.50 -16.65 1.45
C ALA A 116 9.41 -16.48 2.97
N ALA A 117 9.13 -17.56 3.71
CA ALA A 117 9.13 -17.55 5.16
C ALA A 117 10.49 -17.16 5.75
N ALA A 118 11.59 -17.69 5.20
CA ALA A 118 12.94 -17.36 5.64
C ALA A 118 13.28 -15.87 5.44
N LEU A 119 12.85 -15.26 4.33
CA LEU A 119 13.05 -13.84 4.05
C LEU A 119 12.27 -12.96 5.05
N ASP A 120 11.01 -13.30 5.35
CA ASP A 120 10.19 -12.58 6.32
C ASP A 120 10.81 -12.67 7.74
N THR A 121 11.23 -13.87 8.14
CA THR A 121 11.90 -14.06 9.44
C THR A 121 13.26 -13.36 9.49
N GLY A 122 14.01 -13.38 8.38
CA GLY A 122 15.32 -12.73 8.27
C GLY A 122 15.20 -11.22 8.43
N LEU A 123 14.22 -10.60 7.75
CA LEU A 123 13.92 -9.18 7.88
C LEU A 123 13.58 -8.81 9.34
N ALA A 124 12.73 -9.60 9.99
CA ALA A 124 12.34 -9.36 11.38
C ALA A 124 13.55 -9.43 12.33
N ILE A 125 14.39 -10.46 12.19
CA ILE A 125 15.60 -10.63 13.01
C ILE A 125 16.59 -9.50 12.75
N SER A 126 16.85 -9.15 11.48
CA SER A 126 17.71 -8.03 11.11
C SER A 126 17.22 -6.71 11.70
N GLY A 127 15.90 -6.46 11.70
CA GLY A 127 15.32 -5.28 12.32
C GLY A 127 15.60 -5.20 13.82
N ILE A 128 15.46 -6.32 14.54
CA ILE A 128 15.79 -6.40 15.98
C ILE A 128 17.28 -6.10 16.21
N VAL A 129 18.16 -6.71 15.42
CA VAL A 129 19.61 -6.50 15.54
C VAL A 129 19.99 -5.05 15.28
N ILE A 130 19.48 -4.43 14.20
CA ILE A 130 19.77 -3.02 13.87
C ILE A 130 19.24 -2.09 14.96
N PHE A 131 18.04 -2.33 15.47
CA PHE A 131 17.45 -1.52 16.52
C PHE A 131 18.33 -1.52 17.79
N PHE A 132 18.74 -2.69 18.27
CA PHE A 132 19.57 -2.77 19.48
C PHE A 132 21.02 -2.35 19.26
N ALA A 133 21.59 -2.63 18.09
CA ALA A 133 22.99 -2.31 17.79
C ALA A 133 23.19 -0.82 17.47
N VAL A 134 22.21 -0.16 16.83
CA VAL A 134 22.41 1.18 16.26
C VAL A 134 21.45 2.24 16.82
N THR A 135 20.16 1.93 16.95
CA THR A 135 19.15 2.93 17.39
C THR A 135 19.07 3.08 18.91
N TYR A 136 19.15 1.96 19.64
CA TYR A 136 19.12 1.93 21.11
C TYR A 136 20.52 2.00 21.73
N GLY A 137 21.55 1.59 20.99
CA GLY A 137 22.96 1.69 21.37
C GLY A 137 23.45 3.16 21.44
N PRO A 138 24.66 3.39 21.98
CA PRO A 138 25.18 4.74 22.24
C PRO A 138 25.28 5.56 20.95
N ASN A 139 24.41 6.57 20.77
CA ASN A 139 24.43 7.64 19.75
C ASN A 139 25.27 7.36 18.50
N ALA A 140 25.01 6.24 17.82
CA ALA A 140 25.74 5.88 16.63
C ALA A 140 25.25 6.78 15.49
N GLN A 141 26.05 7.78 15.14
CA GLN A 141 25.84 8.61 13.94
C GLN A 141 26.04 7.69 12.73
N PHE A 142 24.94 7.32 12.06
CA PHE A 142 25.03 6.59 10.80
C PHE A 142 25.84 7.42 9.79
N PRO A 143 26.73 6.79 8.99
CA PRO A 143 27.46 7.50 7.95
C PRO A 143 26.49 8.19 6.99
N ASP A 144 26.81 9.45 6.69
CA ASP A 144 26.13 10.21 5.65
C ASP A 144 26.67 9.74 4.30
N TRP A 145 25.87 8.91 3.62
CA TRP A 145 26.15 8.45 2.26
C TRP A 145 24.85 8.42 1.48
N TRP A 146 24.98 8.41 0.16
CA TRP A 146 23.87 8.53 -0.79
C TRP A 146 22.65 7.66 -0.43
N GLY A 147 22.83 6.40 -0.03
CA GLY A 147 21.71 5.50 0.30
C GLY A 147 20.91 5.89 1.55
N ASN A 148 21.48 6.66 2.47
CA ASN A 148 20.81 7.09 3.71
C ASN A 148 20.14 8.47 3.59
N THR A 149 20.63 9.35 2.72
CA THR A 149 20.15 10.74 2.62
C THR A 149 19.27 11.01 1.40
N VAL A 150 19.39 10.24 0.32
CA VAL A 150 18.69 10.54 -0.95
C VAL A 150 17.18 10.41 -0.83
N TRP A 151 16.69 9.45 -0.06
CA TRP A 151 15.25 9.28 0.11
C TRP A 151 14.60 10.52 0.75
N GLN A 152 15.35 11.30 1.55
CA GLN A 152 14.87 12.54 2.16
C GLN A 152 14.72 13.68 1.16
N ASN A 153 15.50 13.68 0.07
CA ASN A 153 15.46 14.69 -0.98
C ASN A 153 14.37 14.46 -2.03
N THR A 154 13.49 13.48 -1.82
CA THR A 154 12.36 13.18 -2.71
C THR A 154 11.10 13.93 -2.27
N ALA A 155 10.15 14.14 -3.19
CA ALA A 155 8.87 14.77 -2.85
C ALA A 155 8.13 14.03 -1.72
N ASP A 156 8.24 12.69 -1.68
CA ASP A 156 7.71 11.85 -0.61
C ASP A 156 8.42 12.10 0.73
N GLY A 157 9.75 12.24 0.71
CA GLY A 157 10.56 12.53 1.90
C GLY A 157 10.36 13.94 2.46
N LEU A 158 10.11 14.92 1.59
CA LEU A 158 9.80 16.30 1.95
C LEU A 158 8.32 16.52 2.29
N GLY A 159 7.47 15.51 2.09
CA GLY A 159 6.02 15.61 2.30
C GLY A 159 5.37 16.66 1.40
N LEU A 160 5.92 16.90 0.21
CA LEU A 160 5.43 17.92 -0.70
C LEU A 160 4.01 17.54 -1.17
N PRO A 161 3.00 18.38 -0.89
CA PRO A 161 1.64 18.08 -1.31
C PRO A 161 1.53 18.20 -2.83
N TRP A 162 0.79 17.29 -3.45
CA TRP A 162 0.47 17.37 -4.88
C TRP A 162 -0.35 18.62 -5.23
N LEU A 163 -1.17 19.09 -4.28
CA LEU A 163 -1.98 20.30 -4.41
C LEU A 163 -1.38 21.42 -3.56
N GLU A 164 -1.24 22.61 -4.14
CA GLU A 164 -0.87 23.81 -3.40
C GLU A 164 -1.93 24.14 -2.34
N MET A 165 -1.48 24.76 -1.25
CA MET A 165 -2.39 25.19 -0.20
C MET A 165 -3.41 26.18 -0.78
N PRO A 166 -4.72 25.97 -0.56
CA PRO A 166 -5.73 26.95 -0.97
C PRO A 166 -5.41 28.32 -0.36
N ALA A 167 -5.76 29.41 -1.06
CA ALA A 167 -5.55 30.77 -0.55
C ALA A 167 -6.17 31.04 0.84
N VAL A 168 -7.10 30.18 1.26
CA VAL A 168 -7.79 30.19 2.56
C VAL A 168 -6.92 29.62 3.71
N GLY A 169 -5.80 28.94 3.41
CA GLY A 169 -4.82 28.48 4.40
C GLY A 169 -5.16 27.17 5.12
N TYR A 170 -6.27 26.51 4.79
CA TYR A 170 -6.65 25.20 5.33
C TYR A 170 -7.35 24.32 4.30
N PHE A 171 -7.29 23.01 4.51
CA PHE A 171 -8.02 22.02 3.70
C PHE A 171 -9.35 21.66 4.35
N GLY A 172 -10.42 21.67 3.56
CA GLY A 172 -11.77 21.34 4.00
C GLY A 172 -12.64 22.57 4.33
N PRO A 173 -13.89 22.35 4.79
CA PRO A 173 -14.77 23.39 5.30
C PRO A 173 -14.16 24.17 6.48
N ALA A 174 -14.59 25.42 6.64
CA ALA A 174 -14.18 26.29 7.75
C ALA A 174 -14.38 25.63 9.11
N ASN A 175 -13.56 26.03 10.08
CA ASN A 175 -13.63 25.48 11.42
C ASN A 175 -15.01 25.80 12.03
N GLY A 176 -15.75 24.76 12.44
CA GLY A 176 -17.12 24.89 12.96
C GLY A 176 -18.24 24.92 11.91
N THR A 177 -17.95 24.87 10.60
CA THR A 177 -18.97 24.67 9.55
C THR A 177 -19.17 23.22 9.14
N TRP A 178 -18.44 22.30 9.79
CA TRP A 178 -18.68 20.86 9.73
C TRP A 178 -19.92 20.49 10.57
N SER A 179 -21.11 20.80 10.05
CA SER A 179 -22.40 20.38 10.59
C SER A 179 -22.97 19.20 9.80
#